data_AF-A0A538TB72-F1
#
_entry.id   AF-A0A538TB72-F1
#
_cell.length_a   1.000
_cell.length_b   1.000
_cell.length_c   1.000
_cell.angle_alpha   90.00
_cell.angle_beta   90.00
_cell.angle_gamma   90.00
#
_symmetry.space_group_name_H-M   'P 1'
#
loop_
_entity.id
_entity.type
_entity.pdbx_description
1 polymer ?
#
loop_
_entity_poly.entity_id
_entity_poly.type
_entity_poly.pdbx_seq_one_letter_code
_entity_poly.pdbx_strand_id
1 'polypeptide(L)'
;MKENLSCDACEREIIALIDGLLTPSVAQVVERHAASCARCGETLAVYRAQALLLQRMPLLTAPAWLEDRVVRGVVGAHGFLAAGWQRFGAALGAVSFVLTVALLANLGRIAKGVGAPEPSIWIVSLMDGLISGVTWISKRLANEIAFYEPIARQIWLALQSLKSIPRAAIVSLKTPEVQVAGAVLITLGLALSIMLRPSRRREGSVGHVCLSL
;
A
#
# COMPACT_ATOMS: atom_id res chain seq x y z
N MET A 1 22.78 16.88 -18.41
CA MET A 1 22.34 15.80 -17.50
C MET A 1 23.55 14.99 -17.10
N LYS A 2 23.83 14.85 -15.80
CA LYS A 2 24.90 13.96 -15.31
C LYS A 2 24.35 12.53 -15.27
N GLU A 3 24.35 11.85 -16.42
CA GLU A 3 23.89 10.47 -16.58
C GLU A 3 24.99 9.44 -16.29
N ASN A 4 25.78 9.65 -15.24
CA ASN A 4 26.78 8.67 -14.87
C ASN A 4 26.13 7.66 -13.92
N LEU A 5 25.41 6.69 -14.50
CA LEU A 5 25.08 5.44 -13.82
C LEU A 5 26.40 4.87 -13.28
N SER A 6 26.49 4.60 -11.97
CA SER A 6 27.70 4.01 -11.40
C SER A 6 27.84 2.56 -11.87
N CYS A 7 29.07 2.03 -11.90
CA CYS A 7 29.30 0.63 -12.27
C CYS A 7 28.50 -0.33 -11.36
N ASP A 8 28.44 -0.07 -10.05
CA ASP A 8 27.68 -0.88 -9.09
C ASP A 8 26.17 -0.83 -9.34
N ALA A 9 25.64 0.31 -9.77
CA ALA A 9 24.24 0.42 -10.15
C ALA A 9 23.99 -0.33 -11.45
N CYS A 10 24.84 -0.15 -12.46
CA CYS A 10 24.78 -0.88 -13.72
C CYS A 10 24.79 -2.40 -13.50
N GLU A 11 25.70 -2.90 -12.66
CA GLU A 11 25.83 -4.33 -12.38
C GLU A 11 24.55 -4.94 -11.78
N ARG A 12 23.84 -4.20 -10.92
CA ARG A 12 22.53 -4.62 -10.39
C ARG A 12 21.43 -4.63 -11.46
N GLU A 13 21.42 -3.63 -12.34
CA GLU A 13 20.39 -3.49 -13.37
C GLU A 13 20.60 -4.42 -14.58
N ILE A 14 21.82 -4.93 -14.82
CA ILE A 14 22.10 -5.85 -15.93
C ILE A 14 21.23 -7.12 -15.85
N ILE A 15 21.00 -7.67 -14.66
CA ILE A 15 20.14 -8.86 -14.50
C ILE A 15 18.69 -8.53 -14.92
N ALA A 16 18.15 -7.41 -14.44
CA ALA A 16 16.82 -6.95 -14.81
C ALA A 16 16.69 -6.63 -16.31
N LEU A 17 17.78 -6.15 -16.95
CA LEU A 17 17.85 -5.94 -18.40
C LEU A 17 17.71 -7.27 -19.16
N ILE A 18 18.41 -8.31 -18.71
CA ILE A 18 18.38 -9.65 -19.34
C ILE A 18 17.02 -10.31 -19.19
N ASP A 19 16.36 -10.13 -18.05
CA ASP A 19 15.02 -10.64 -17.78
C ASP A 19 13.90 -9.83 -18.48
N GLY A 20 14.23 -8.71 -19.14
CA GLY A 20 13.27 -7.84 -19.81
C GLY A 20 12.35 -7.06 -18.85
N LEU A 21 12.79 -6.85 -17.60
CA LEU A 21 12.01 -6.19 -16.55
C LEU A 21 12.18 -4.67 -16.51
N LEU A 22 13.17 -4.14 -17.24
CA LEU A 22 13.44 -2.71 -17.31
C LEU A 22 12.50 -1.99 -18.26
N THR A 23 12.19 -0.73 -17.94
CA THR A 23 11.55 0.16 -18.91
C THR A 23 12.52 0.48 -20.06
N PRO A 24 12.02 0.79 -21.27
CA PRO A 24 12.88 1.07 -22.42
C PRO A 24 13.91 2.20 -22.18
N SER A 25 13.54 3.21 -21.40
CA SER A 25 14.43 4.32 -21.05
C SER A 25 15.58 3.90 -20.14
N VAL A 26 15.32 3.05 -19.14
CA VAL A 26 16.36 2.56 -18.22
C VAL A 26 17.26 1.56 -18.94
N ALA A 27 16.70 0.68 -19.76
CA ALA A 27 17.46 -0.24 -20.59
C ALA A 27 18.48 0.49 -21.47
N GLN A 28 18.07 1.56 -22.15
CA GLN A 28 18.96 2.36 -23.00
C GLN A 28 20.13 2.99 -22.20
N VAL A 29 19.90 3.42 -20.96
CA VAL A 29 20.94 3.99 -20.10
C VAL A 29 21.95 2.91 -19.68
N VAL A 30 21.48 1.73 -19.29
CA VAL A 30 22.33 0.58 -18.92
C VAL A 30 23.16 0.12 -20.11
N GLU A 31 22.56 0.00 -21.30
CA GLU A 31 23.27 -0.39 -22.52
C GLU A 31 24.31 0.65 -22.96
N ARG A 32 23.99 1.95 -22.85
CA ARG A 32 24.94 3.04 -23.13
C ARG A 32 26.13 3.01 -22.16
N HIS A 33 25.88 2.73 -20.88
CA HIS A 33 26.95 2.58 -19.89
C HIS A 33 27.81 1.34 -20.20
N ALA A 34 27.19 0.18 -20.46
CA ALA A 34 27.91 -1.04 -20.81
C ALA A 34 28.73 -0.92 -22.10
N ALA A 35 28.27 -0.11 -23.07
CA ALA A 35 29.02 0.18 -24.29
C ALA A 35 30.25 1.08 -24.06
N SER A 36 30.25 1.90 -23.02
CA SER A 36 31.35 2.83 -22.69
C SER A 36 32.29 2.33 -21.58
N CYS A 37 31.86 1.36 -20.77
CA CYS A 37 32.65 0.76 -19.70
C CYS A 37 33.01 -0.69 -20.01
N ALA A 38 34.30 -0.99 -20.18
CA ALA A 38 34.79 -2.32 -20.52
C ALA A 38 34.32 -3.42 -19.55
N ARG A 39 34.38 -3.17 -18.23
CA ARG A 39 33.93 -4.12 -17.20
C ARG A 39 32.44 -4.43 -17.31
N CYS A 40 31.59 -3.41 -17.42
CA CYS A 40 30.14 -3.60 -17.54
C CYS A 40 29.77 -4.27 -18.87
N GLY A 41 30.48 -3.96 -19.96
CA GLY A 41 30.30 -4.59 -21.27
C GLY A 41 30.63 -6.07 -21.26
N GLU A 42 31.73 -6.48 -20.61
CA GLU A 42 32.11 -7.89 -20.44
C GLU A 42 31.07 -8.65 -19.61
N THR A 43 30.66 -8.10 -18.47
CA THR A 43 29.61 -8.69 -17.63
C THR A 43 28.29 -8.86 -18.40
N LEU A 44 27.85 -7.85 -19.15
CA LEU A 44 26.65 -7.93 -19.98
C LEU A 44 26.77 -9.01 -21.06
N ALA A 45 27.93 -9.14 -21.70
CA ALA A 45 28.17 -10.17 -22.71
C ALA A 45 28.09 -11.59 -22.11
N VAL A 46 28.65 -11.81 -20.93
CA VAL A 46 28.56 -13.07 -20.19
C VAL A 46 27.10 -13.43 -19.89
N TYR A 47 26.32 -12.50 -19.33
CA TYR A 47 24.92 -12.77 -19.03
C TYR A 47 24.07 -13.00 -20.29
N ARG A 48 24.31 -12.28 -21.39
CA ARG A 48 23.65 -12.53 -22.67
C ARG A 48 23.97 -13.92 -23.20
N ALA A 49 25.23 -14.36 -23.12
CA ALA A 49 25.62 -15.71 -23.52
C ALA A 49 24.93 -16.78 -22.66
N GLN A 50 24.86 -16.59 -21.35
CA GLN A 50 24.13 -17.48 -20.44
C GLN A 50 22.64 -17.54 -20.75
N ALA A 51 22.00 -16.39 -20.97
CA ALA A 51 20.59 -16.33 -21.35
C ALA A 51 20.32 -17.08 -22.66
N LEU A 52 21.20 -16.94 -23.66
CA LEU A 52 21.10 -17.70 -24.92
C LEU A 52 21.27 -19.21 -24.71
N LEU A 53 22.13 -19.64 -23.79
CA LEU A 53 22.27 -21.07 -23.44
C LEU A 53 21.01 -21.60 -22.78
N LEU A 54 20.43 -20.85 -21.82
CA LEU A 54 19.18 -21.20 -21.16
C LEU A 54 18.00 -21.27 -22.14
N GLN A 55 17.92 -20.33 -23.09
CA GLN A 55 16.89 -20.33 -24.13
C GLN A 55 16.97 -21.54 -25.08
N ARG A 56 18.16 -22.13 -25.23
CA ARG A 56 18.37 -23.32 -26.04
C ARG A 56 18.11 -24.62 -25.28
N MET A 57 17.89 -24.56 -23.97
CA MET A 57 17.58 -25.76 -23.20
C MET A 57 16.24 -26.34 -23.65
N PRO A 58 16.13 -27.68 -23.76
CA PRO A 58 14.86 -28.31 -24.09
C PRO A 58 13.84 -27.97 -23.01
N LEU A 59 12.67 -27.49 -23.44
CA LEU A 59 11.53 -27.30 -22.55
C LEU A 59 11.04 -28.67 -22.10
N LEU A 60 11.31 -29.01 -20.83
CA LEU A 60 10.77 -30.20 -20.21
C LEU A 60 9.30 -29.96 -19.92
N THR A 61 8.44 -30.88 -20.35
CA THR A 61 7.01 -30.83 -20.03
C THR A 61 6.85 -30.98 -18.53
N ALA A 62 6.24 -29.98 -17.89
CA ALA A 62 5.95 -30.06 -16.46
C ALA A 62 4.98 -31.22 -16.19
N PRO A 63 5.19 -32.04 -15.14
CA PRO A 63 4.23 -33.07 -14.76
C PRO A 63 2.87 -32.44 -14.41
N ALA A 64 1.77 -33.05 -14.84
CA ALA A 64 0.42 -32.51 -14.62
C ALA A 64 0.09 -32.24 -13.14
N TRP A 65 0.69 -32.98 -12.21
CA TRP A 65 0.50 -32.79 -10.76
C TRP A 65 1.26 -31.60 -10.18
N LEU A 66 2.24 -31.04 -10.90
CA LEU A 66 3.12 -29.98 -10.39
C LEU A 66 2.36 -28.66 -10.28
N GLU A 67 1.55 -28.33 -11.29
CA GLU A 67 0.74 -27.12 -11.30
C GLU A 67 -0.21 -27.08 -10.10
N ASP A 68 -0.99 -28.14 -9.89
CA ASP A 68 -1.89 -28.26 -8.74
C ASP A 68 -1.17 -28.17 -7.40
N ARG A 69 0.07 -28.67 -7.32
CA ARG A 69 0.88 -28.60 -6.10
C ARG A 69 1.37 -27.18 -5.83
N VAL A 70 1.86 -26.47 -6.86
CA VAL A 70 2.32 -25.09 -6.76
C VAL A 70 1.15 -24.15 -6.44
N VAL A 71 0.04 -24.29 -7.16
CA VAL A 71 -1.18 -23.50 -6.92
C VAL A 71 -1.67 -23.71 -5.49
N ARG A 72 -1.76 -24.95 -5.00
CA ARG A 72 -2.15 -25.20 -3.60
C ARG A 72 -1.16 -24.64 -2.58
N GLY A 73 0.15 -24.71 -2.86
CA GLY A 73 1.17 -24.13 -2.00
C GLY A 73 1.06 -22.61 -1.88
N VAL A 74 0.93 -21.91 -3.01
CA VAL A 74 0.88 -20.45 -3.07
C VAL A 74 -0.47 -19.91 -2.62
N VAL A 75 -1.56 -20.48 -3.12
CA VAL A 75 -2.93 -20.03 -2.81
C VAL A 75 -3.33 -20.45 -1.40
N GLY A 76 -2.96 -21.65 -0.96
CA GLY A 76 -3.29 -22.15 0.38
C GLY A 76 -2.68 -21.29 1.48
N ALA A 77 -1.42 -20.89 1.33
CA ALA A 77 -0.74 -20.02 2.28
C ALA A 77 -1.37 -18.61 2.36
N HIS A 78 -1.73 -18.03 1.21
CA HIS A 78 -2.31 -16.69 1.17
C HIS A 78 -3.80 -16.64 1.51
N GLY A 79 -4.56 -17.69 1.20
CA GLY A 79 -6.00 -17.76 1.49
C GLY A 79 -6.28 -17.80 2.99
N PHE A 80 -5.49 -18.56 3.76
CA PHE A 80 -5.66 -18.67 5.21
C PHE A 80 -5.34 -17.34 5.92
N LEU A 81 -4.24 -16.69 5.54
CA LEU A 81 -3.88 -15.38 6.08
C LEU A 81 -4.89 -14.30 5.69
N ALA A 82 -5.35 -14.26 4.45
CA ALA A 82 -6.32 -13.27 3.99
C ALA A 82 -7.67 -13.39 4.73
N ALA A 83 -8.18 -14.61 4.90
CA ALA A 83 -9.42 -14.85 5.63
C ALA A 83 -9.27 -14.49 7.13
N GLY A 84 -8.14 -14.82 7.74
CA GLY A 84 -7.82 -14.43 9.12
C GLY A 84 -7.76 -12.91 9.29
N TRP A 85 -7.05 -12.22 8.40
CA TRP A 85 -6.92 -10.76 8.41
C TRP A 85 -8.25 -10.04 8.15
N GLN A 86 -9.10 -10.56 7.27
CA GLN A 86 -10.44 -10.00 7.06
C GLN A 86 -11.31 -10.12 8.31
N ARG A 87 -11.29 -11.27 8.98
CA ARG A 87 -12.04 -11.47 10.23
C ARG A 87 -11.51 -10.59 11.36
N PHE A 88 -10.19 -10.49 11.49
CA PHE A 88 -9.56 -9.57 12.43
C PHE A 88 -9.93 -8.11 12.15
N GLY A 89 -9.83 -7.68 10.88
CA GLY A 89 -10.18 -6.32 10.48
C GLY A 89 -11.65 -5.99 10.74
N ALA A 90 -12.56 -6.93 10.46
CA ALA A 90 -13.98 -6.77 10.75
C ALA A 90 -14.27 -6.69 12.26
N ALA A 91 -13.66 -7.57 13.06
CA ALA A 91 -13.83 -7.56 14.51
C ALA A 91 -13.28 -6.27 15.13
N LEU A 92 -12.09 -5.84 14.71
CA LEU A 92 -11.43 -4.63 15.20
C LEU A 92 -12.21 -3.38 14.79
N GLY A 93 -12.76 -3.35 13.57
CA GLY A 93 -13.68 -2.31 13.11
C GLY A 93 -14.97 -2.26 13.92
N ALA A 94 -15.58 -3.40 14.21
CA ALA A 94 -16.79 -3.47 15.04
C ALA A 94 -16.54 -3.00 16.48
N VAL A 95 -15.44 -3.43 17.10
CA VAL A 95 -15.04 -2.99 18.45
C VAL A 95 -14.78 -1.48 18.47
N SER A 96 -14.03 -0.97 17.50
CA SER A 96 -13.76 0.47 17.37
C SER A 96 -15.05 1.28 17.24
N PHE A 97 -16.00 0.79 16.43
CA PHE A 97 -17.29 1.44 16.25
C PHE A 97 -18.11 1.47 17.54
N VAL A 98 -18.26 0.31 18.23
CA VAL A 98 -18.98 0.23 19.50
C VAL A 98 -18.35 1.13 20.56
N LEU A 99 -17.00 1.13 20.65
CA LEU A 99 -16.28 1.99 21.58
C LEU A 99 -16.53 3.48 21.29
N THR A 100 -16.52 3.86 20.01
CA THR A 100 -16.76 5.25 19.58
C THR A 100 -18.18 5.70 19.92
N VAL A 101 -19.17 4.85 19.63
CA VAL A 101 -20.57 5.13 19.97
C VAL A 101 -20.77 5.21 21.48
N ALA A 102 -20.20 4.28 22.24
CA ALA A 102 -20.28 4.28 23.71
C ALA A 102 -19.60 5.52 24.33
N LEU A 103 -18.47 5.95 23.78
CA LEU A 103 -17.76 7.15 24.21
C LEU A 103 -18.59 8.41 23.93
N LEU A 104 -19.15 8.53 22.72
CA LEU A 104 -20.02 9.65 22.34
C LEU A 104 -21.28 9.72 23.21
N ALA A 105 -21.93 8.58 23.45
CA ALA A 105 -23.13 8.50 24.29
C ALA A 105 -22.87 8.89 25.75
N ASN A 106 -21.66 8.64 26.27
CA ASN A 106 -21.30 8.95 27.64
C ASN A 106 -20.48 10.24 27.79
N LEU A 107 -20.21 10.96 26.72
CA LEU A 107 -19.28 12.09 26.71
C LEU A 107 -19.65 13.17 27.73
N GLY A 108 -20.94 13.54 27.80
CA GLY A 108 -21.43 14.54 28.75
C GLY A 108 -21.35 14.10 30.22
N ARG A 109 -21.47 12.80 30.50
CA ARG A 109 -21.34 12.24 31.85
C ARG A 109 -19.87 12.19 32.28
N ILE A 110 -18.98 11.81 31.37
CA ILE A 110 -17.53 11.81 31.59
C ILE A 110 -17.01 13.24 31.79
N ALA A 111 -17.43 14.19 30.95
CA ALA A 111 -17.02 15.59 31.05
C ALA A 111 -17.38 16.21 32.41
N LYS A 112 -18.59 15.95 32.92
CA LYS A 112 -19.03 16.41 34.24
C LYS A 112 -18.24 15.75 35.38
N GLY A 113 -17.89 14.47 35.25
CA GLY A 113 -17.14 13.75 36.28
C GLY A 113 -15.67 14.18 36.41
N VAL A 114 -15.06 14.65 35.33
CA VAL A 114 -13.64 15.02 35.29
C VAL A 114 -13.41 16.52 35.57
N GLY A 115 -14.48 17.33 35.67
CA GLY A 115 -14.37 18.77 35.92
C GLY A 115 -13.67 19.52 34.79
N ALA A 116 -13.69 18.97 33.57
CA ALA A 116 -12.98 19.53 32.44
C ALA A 116 -13.71 20.79 31.89
N PRO A 117 -12.95 21.80 31.41
CA PRO A 117 -13.50 22.95 30.69
C PRO A 117 -14.19 22.52 29.38
N GLU A 118 -14.90 23.45 28.72
CA GLU A 118 -15.81 23.19 27.59
C GLU A 118 -15.37 22.02 26.68
N PRO A 119 -16.24 21.01 26.47
CA PRO A 119 -15.89 19.72 25.86
C PRO A 119 -15.35 19.83 24.42
N SER A 120 -15.59 20.96 23.74
CA SER A 120 -15.12 21.24 22.38
C SER A 120 -13.60 21.34 22.28
N ILE A 121 -12.90 21.89 23.27
CA ILE A 121 -11.46 22.14 23.21
C ILE A 121 -10.66 20.84 23.43
N TRP A 122 -11.15 19.97 24.32
CA TRP A 122 -10.47 18.72 24.65
C TRP A 122 -10.52 17.69 23.50
N ILE A 123 -11.65 17.60 22.79
CA ILE A 123 -11.80 16.69 21.65
C ILE A 123 -10.79 17.03 20.54
N VAL A 124 -10.59 18.31 20.24
CA VAL A 124 -9.65 18.75 19.20
C VAL A 124 -8.21 18.37 19.57
N SER A 125 -7.80 18.59 20.82
CA SER A 125 -6.47 18.21 21.31
C SER A 125 -6.23 16.69 21.28
N LEU A 126 -7.24 15.91 21.67
CA LEU A 126 -7.19 14.45 21.61
C LEU A 126 -7.05 13.94 20.16
N MET A 127 -7.81 14.51 19.23
CA MET A 127 -7.72 14.16 17.81
C MET A 127 -6.36 14.52 17.21
N ASP A 128 -5.79 15.67 17.56
CA ASP A 128 -4.47 16.07 17.07
C ASP A 128 -3.36 15.16 17.61
N GLY A 129 -3.46 14.74 18.88
CA GLY A 129 -2.58 13.74 19.48
C GLY A 129 -2.67 12.37 18.80
N LEU A 130 -3.87 11.90 18.48
CA LEU A 130 -4.09 10.63 17.77
C LEU A 130 -3.55 10.68 16.33
N ILE A 131 -3.82 11.77 15.59
CA ILE A 131 -3.30 11.95 14.23
C ILE A 131 -1.76 12.00 14.25
N SER A 132 -1.18 12.71 15.21
CA SER A 132 0.27 12.79 15.39
C SER A 132 0.88 11.43 15.73
N GLY A 133 0.23 10.65 16.61
CA GLY A 133 0.65 9.29 16.93
C GLY A 133 0.62 8.34 15.73
N VAL A 134 -0.49 8.32 14.99
CA VAL A 134 -0.64 7.48 13.78
C VAL A 134 0.39 7.84 12.72
N THR A 135 0.62 9.14 12.50
CA THR A 135 1.62 9.60 11.51
C THR A 135 3.05 9.29 11.95
N TRP A 136 3.37 9.37 13.24
CA TRP A 136 4.68 8.98 13.77
C TRP A 136 4.94 7.47 13.62
N ILE A 137 3.97 6.62 13.98
CA ILE A 137 4.06 5.16 13.81
C ILE A 137 4.23 4.81 12.33
N SER A 138 3.45 5.43 11.46
CA SER A 138 3.52 5.20 10.01
C SER A 138 4.89 5.59 9.44
N LYS A 139 5.46 6.73 9.86
CA LYS A 139 6.80 7.15 9.45
C LYS A 139 7.88 6.19 9.94
N ARG A 140 7.75 5.69 11.17
CA ARG A 140 8.70 4.72 11.73
C ARG A 140 8.66 3.39 10.97
N LEU A 141 7.45 2.86 10.71
CA LEU A 141 7.27 1.64 9.92
C LEU A 141 7.78 1.78 8.48
N ALA A 142 7.60 2.95 7.87
CA ALA A 142 8.10 3.24 6.52
C ALA A 142 9.64 3.31 6.44
N ASN A 143 10.33 3.56 7.57
CA ASN A 143 11.79 3.67 7.60
C ASN A 143 12.48 2.33 7.91
N GLU A 144 11.81 1.41 8.61
CA GLU A 144 12.38 0.10 8.99
C GLU A 144 12.08 -1.01 7.97
N ILE A 145 11.06 -0.85 7.12
CA ILE A 145 10.70 -1.86 6.13
C ILE A 145 10.82 -1.21 4.76
N ALA A 146 11.54 -1.86 3.83
CA ALA A 146 11.48 -1.60 2.39
C ALA A 146 10.07 -1.98 1.87
N PHE A 147 9.07 -1.27 2.40
CA PHE A 147 7.65 -1.54 2.26
C PHE A 147 7.22 -1.02 0.90
N TYR A 148 6.56 -1.89 0.13
CA TYR A 148 5.99 -1.62 -1.18
C TYR A 148 5.57 -0.16 -1.39
N GLU A 149 6.39 0.58 -2.14
CA GLU A 149 6.16 1.97 -2.56
C GLU A 149 4.71 2.25 -2.99
N PRO A 150 4.01 1.37 -3.76
CA PRO A 150 2.63 1.64 -4.14
C PRO A 150 1.64 1.62 -2.97
N ILE A 151 1.83 0.78 -1.94
CA ILE A 151 0.93 0.71 -0.78
C ILE A 151 1.16 1.90 0.15
N ALA A 152 2.42 2.25 0.40
CA ALA A 152 2.78 3.42 1.19
C ALA A 152 2.22 4.70 0.55
N ARG A 153 2.32 4.83 -0.78
CA ARG A 153 1.76 5.96 -1.53
C ARG A 153 0.24 6.04 -1.43
N GLN A 154 -0.47 4.90 -1.50
CA GLN A 154 -1.93 4.86 -1.32
C GLN A 154 -2.36 5.24 0.11
N ILE A 155 -1.68 4.72 1.14
CA ILE A 155 -1.96 5.06 2.54
C ILE A 155 -1.67 6.54 2.78
N TRP A 156 -0.58 7.06 2.21
CA TRP A 156 -0.21 8.48 2.31
C TRP A 156 -1.24 9.40 1.64
N LEU A 157 -1.72 9.06 0.44
CA LEU A 157 -2.77 9.80 -0.25
C LEU A 157 -4.08 9.79 0.53
N ALA A 158 -4.45 8.64 1.13
CA ALA A 158 -5.62 8.55 2.00
C ALA A 158 -5.47 9.44 3.25
N LEU A 159 -4.30 9.43 3.90
CA LEU A 159 -4.00 10.32 5.03
C LEU A 159 -4.00 11.80 4.64
N GLN A 160 -3.51 12.15 3.45
CA GLN A 160 -3.58 13.53 2.95
C GLN A 160 -5.01 13.98 2.67
N SER A 161 -5.88 13.12 2.13
CA SER A 161 -7.30 13.43 2.01
C SER A 161 -8.00 13.61 3.36
N LEU A 162 -7.56 12.89 4.40
CA LEU A 162 -8.04 13.10 5.77
C LEU A 162 -7.57 14.45 6.34
N LYS A 163 -6.38 14.91 5.98
CA LYS A 163 -5.85 16.22 6.37
C LYS A 163 -6.57 17.41 5.72
N SER A 164 -7.29 17.22 4.61
CA SER A 164 -8.05 18.31 3.97
C SER A 164 -9.50 18.43 4.48
N ILE A 165 -10.03 17.39 5.13
CA ILE A 165 -11.37 17.38 5.75
C ILE A 165 -11.56 18.38 6.93
N PRO A 166 -10.55 18.81 7.74
CA PRO A 166 -10.84 19.56 8.95
C PRO A 166 -11.38 20.97 8.69
N ARG A 167 -10.94 21.69 7.65
CA ARG A 167 -11.25 23.13 7.57
C ARG A 167 -12.68 23.44 7.13
N ALA A 168 -13.30 22.61 6.30
CA ALA A 168 -14.68 22.81 5.86
C ALA A 168 -15.69 22.28 6.91
N ALA A 169 -15.38 21.15 7.56
CA ALA A 169 -16.24 20.57 8.59
C ALA A 169 -16.25 21.41 9.88
N ILE A 170 -15.09 21.94 10.31
CA ILE A 170 -14.99 22.73 11.55
C ILE A 170 -15.83 24.03 11.49
N VAL A 171 -16.03 24.62 10.31
CA VAL A 171 -16.85 25.84 10.15
C VAL A 171 -18.36 25.55 10.16
N SER A 172 -18.79 24.32 9.84
CA SER A 172 -20.21 23.94 9.79
C SER A 172 -20.76 23.35 11.11
N LEU A 173 -19.93 23.22 12.14
CA LEU A 173 -20.21 22.44 13.35
C LEU A 173 -20.48 23.32 14.58
N LYS A 174 -21.44 24.25 14.49
CA LYS A 174 -21.80 25.13 15.61
C LYS A 174 -22.69 24.49 16.67
N THR A 175 -23.42 23.43 16.35
CA THR A 175 -24.29 22.76 17.33
C THR A 175 -23.80 21.34 17.62
N PRO A 176 -23.95 20.86 18.86
CA PRO A 176 -23.48 19.54 19.26
C PRO A 176 -24.14 18.41 18.47
N GLU A 177 -25.36 18.60 17.96
CA GLU A 177 -26.02 17.58 17.13
C GLU A 177 -25.30 17.35 15.80
N VAL A 178 -24.81 18.42 15.16
CA VAL A 178 -24.11 18.32 13.87
C VAL A 178 -22.72 17.70 14.07
N GLN A 179 -22.09 17.89 15.23
CA GLN A 179 -20.79 17.27 15.57
C GLN A 179 -20.90 15.76 15.69
N VAL A 180 -21.96 15.28 16.34
CA VAL A 180 -22.26 13.84 16.43
C VAL A 180 -22.58 13.29 15.05
N ALA A 181 -23.39 13.98 14.24
CA ALA A 181 -23.71 13.55 12.88
C ALA A 181 -22.46 13.48 11.97
N GLY A 182 -21.57 14.46 12.06
CA GLY A 182 -20.30 14.48 11.31
C GLY A 182 -19.35 13.35 11.72
N ALA A 183 -19.20 13.09 13.02
CA ALA A 183 -18.38 11.99 13.52
C ALA A 183 -18.91 10.62 13.08
N VAL A 184 -20.23 10.43 13.10
CA VAL A 184 -20.91 9.22 12.61
C VAL A 184 -20.72 9.07 11.10
N LEU A 185 -20.88 10.14 10.31
CA LEU A 185 -20.69 10.08 8.86
C LEU A 185 -19.25 9.76 8.46
N ILE A 186 -18.25 10.29 9.16
CA ILE A 186 -16.83 10.00 8.89
C ILE A 186 -16.49 8.56 9.26
N THR A 187 -16.94 8.07 10.42
CA THR A 187 -16.71 6.67 10.82
C THR A 187 -17.44 5.69 9.92
N LEU A 188 -18.69 5.99 9.53
CA LEU A 188 -19.46 5.19 8.58
C LEU A 188 -18.82 5.20 7.19
N GLY A 189 -18.36 6.36 6.70
CA GLY A 189 -17.67 6.49 5.42
C GLY A 189 -16.35 5.73 5.39
N LEU A 190 -15.59 5.75 6.49
CA LEU A 190 -14.36 4.98 6.63
C LEU A 190 -14.65 3.47 6.61
N ALA A 191 -15.64 3.02 7.40
CA ALA A 191 -16.06 1.63 7.46
C ALA A 191 -16.58 1.12 6.11
N LEU A 192 -17.39 1.91 5.41
CA LEU A 192 -17.87 1.62 4.06
C LEU A 192 -16.71 1.58 3.06
N SER A 193 -15.73 2.47 3.12
CA SER A 193 -14.57 2.44 2.21
C SER A 193 -13.72 1.17 2.40
N ILE A 194 -13.62 0.66 3.63
CA ILE A 194 -12.89 -0.56 3.96
C ILE A 194 -13.68 -1.79 3.50
N MET A 195 -15.01 -1.81 3.71
CA MET A 195 -15.88 -2.91 3.29
C MET A 195 -16.08 -2.98 1.78
N LEU A 196 -16.25 -1.83 1.12
CA LEU A 196 -16.50 -1.72 -0.32
C LEU A 196 -15.22 -1.71 -1.15
N ARG A 197 -14.03 -1.79 -0.52
CA ARG A 197 -12.77 -1.91 -1.25
C ARG A 197 -12.87 -3.16 -2.12
N PRO A 198 -13.00 -3.02 -3.46
CA PRO A 198 -13.29 -4.17 -4.30
C PRO A 198 -12.14 -5.15 -4.11
N SER A 199 -12.47 -6.39 -3.73
CA SER A 199 -11.57 -7.50 -3.91
C SER A 199 -11.35 -7.62 -5.42
N ARG A 200 -10.39 -6.86 -5.96
CA ARG A 200 -9.88 -6.85 -7.34
C ARG A 200 -9.32 -8.21 -7.80
N ARG A 201 -9.65 -9.30 -7.10
CA ARG A 201 -9.20 -10.67 -7.38
C ARG A 201 -10.17 -11.48 -8.25
N ARG A 202 -11.32 -10.93 -8.66
CA ARG A 202 -12.25 -11.62 -9.58
C ARG A 202 -12.59 -10.88 -10.87
N GLU A 203 -11.93 -9.76 -11.16
CA GLU A 203 -11.93 -9.24 -12.53
C GLU A 203 -10.81 -9.94 -13.28
N GLY A 204 -11.20 -11.03 -13.94
CA GLY A 204 -10.36 -11.79 -14.84
C GLY A 204 -9.75 -10.89 -15.92
N SER A 205 -8.47 -11.14 -16.14
CA SER A 205 -7.54 -10.63 -17.13
C SER A 205 -7.96 -10.81 -18.61
N VAL A 206 -9.15 -10.35 -19.04
CA VAL A 206 -9.54 -10.43 -20.46
C VAL A 206 -9.86 -9.06 -21.10
N GLY A 207 -9.98 -7.98 -20.33
CA GLY A 207 -10.43 -6.68 -20.87
C GLY A 207 -9.38 -5.75 -21.50
N HIS A 208 -8.08 -5.98 -21.34
CA HIS A 208 -7.06 -4.98 -21.72
C HIS A 208 -6.36 -5.19 -23.07
N VAL A 209 -6.79 -6.15 -23.89
CA VAL A 209 -6.21 -6.39 -25.23
C VAL A 209 -6.98 -5.68 -26.37
N CYS A 210 -8.12 -5.03 -26.12
CA CYS A 210 -8.92 -4.40 -27.19
C CYS A 210 -8.86 -2.85 -27.25
N LEU A 211 -7.92 -2.19 -26.59
CA LEU A 211 -7.72 -0.73 -26.71
C LEU A 211 -6.31 -0.34 -27.19
N SER A 212 -5.69 -1.20 -27.99
CA SER A 212 -4.55 -0.86 -28.85
C SER A 212 -4.83 -1.28 -30.29
N LEU A 213 -5.89 -0.70 -30.86
CA LEU A 213 -6.07 -0.50 -32.29
C LEU A 213 -6.48 0.96 -32.51
#